data_AF-A0A357Z315-F1
#
_entry.id   AF-A0A357Z315-F1
#
_cell.length_a   1.000
_cell.length_b   1.000
_cell.length_c   1.000
_cell.angle_alpha   90.00
_cell.angle_beta   90.00
_cell.angle_gamma   90.00
#
_symmetry.space_group_name_H-M   'P 1'
#
loop_
_entity.id
_entity.type
_entity.pdbx_description
1 polymer ?
#
loop_
_entity_poly.entity_id
_entity_poly.type
_entity_poly.pdbx_seq_one_letter_code
_entity_poly.pdbx_strand_id
1 'polypeptide(L)'
;MSTQISRDVGCPKCGAAVPTRMWQGVCAQQNPELRVRALEETLFDWQCPRCGYRAQLVYPCLYHDRERGFMVYLAPNGSGREFQPVDVGGKFPQLAGVKKRVVSSPAELKEKILIFEAGLDDRAVELVKYALAGVLDKKHGEKAAEGYFVSADERANRISFCFFPEGRARAIPRSTRFDAYRKSLEIAAAAAQTQAERNSFLPVDALAARGMLGEYLGAQEEK
;
A
#
# COMPACT_ATOMS: atom_id res chain seq x y z
N MET A 1 -10.13 6.98 16.07
CA MET A 1 -11.15 6.00 16.48
C MET A 1 -11.57 5.21 15.26
N SER A 2 -11.96 3.95 15.42
CA SER A 2 -12.57 3.22 14.30
C SER A 2 -14.00 3.70 14.07
N THR A 3 -14.39 3.84 12.81
CA THR A 3 -15.71 4.36 12.42
C THR A 3 -16.41 3.34 11.55
N GLN A 4 -17.63 2.99 11.93
CA GLN A 4 -18.48 2.05 11.21
C GLN A 4 -19.71 2.76 10.65
N ILE A 5 -20.13 2.36 9.46
CA ILE A 5 -21.42 2.75 8.87
C ILE A 5 -22.21 1.51 8.47
N SER A 6 -23.51 1.68 8.27
CA SER A 6 -24.38 0.65 7.71
C SER A 6 -24.98 1.16 6.39
N ARG A 7 -24.95 0.33 5.35
CA ARG A 7 -25.56 0.61 4.04
C ARG A 7 -26.21 -0.65 3.50
N ASP A 8 -27.31 -0.49 2.77
CA ASP A 8 -27.93 -1.61 2.06
C ASP A 8 -27.16 -1.92 0.79
N VAL A 9 -26.71 -3.17 0.68
CA VAL A 9 -25.96 -3.68 -0.47
C VAL A 9 -26.82 -4.71 -1.18
N GLY A 10 -27.06 -4.49 -2.46
CA GLY A 10 -27.78 -5.46 -3.30
C GLY A 10 -26.91 -6.68 -3.58
N CYS A 11 -27.42 -7.88 -3.25
CA CYS A 11 -26.76 -9.12 -3.64
C CYS A 11 -26.85 -9.34 -5.16
N PRO A 12 -25.72 -9.48 -5.88
CA PRO A 12 -25.75 -9.67 -7.33
C PRO A 12 -26.33 -11.03 -7.74
N LYS A 13 -26.39 -12.02 -6.84
CA LYS A 13 -26.92 -13.37 -7.13
C LYS A 13 -28.43 -13.49 -6.92
N CYS A 14 -28.97 -12.91 -5.84
CA CYS A 14 -30.39 -13.10 -5.47
C CYS A 14 -31.21 -11.80 -5.42
N GLY A 15 -30.58 -10.64 -5.66
CA GLY A 15 -31.25 -9.33 -5.65
C GLY A 15 -31.64 -8.81 -4.26
N ALA A 16 -31.46 -9.60 -3.19
CA ALA A 16 -31.78 -9.14 -1.83
C ALA A 16 -30.94 -7.92 -1.44
N ALA A 17 -31.60 -6.87 -0.94
CA ALA A 17 -30.95 -5.77 -0.24
C ALA A 17 -30.52 -6.24 1.16
N VAL A 18 -29.23 -6.19 1.45
CA VAL A 18 -28.64 -6.67 2.70
C VAL A 18 -28.04 -5.50 3.47
N PRO A 19 -28.56 -5.17 4.66
CA PRO A 19 -27.93 -4.21 5.56
C PRO A 19 -26.52 -4.67 5.91
N THR A 20 -25.51 -3.95 5.42
CA THR A 20 -24.11 -4.33 5.50
C THR A 20 -23.33 -3.29 6.30
N ARG A 21 -22.60 -3.76 7.32
CA ARG A 21 -21.71 -2.94 8.13
C ARG A 21 -20.37 -2.79 7.44
N MET A 22 -19.88 -1.55 7.35
CA MET A 22 -18.63 -1.18 6.65
C MET A 22 -17.75 -0.33 7.56
N TRP A 23 -16.43 -0.54 7.50
CA TRP A 23 -15.45 0.18 8.31
C TRP A 23 -14.79 1.30 7.50
N GLN A 24 -15.34 2.51 7.54
CA GLN A 24 -14.74 3.66 6.85
C GLN A 24 -13.45 4.16 7.50
N GLY A 25 -13.26 3.87 8.78
CA GLY A 25 -12.05 4.17 9.52
C GLY A 25 -11.64 3.01 10.40
N VAL A 26 -10.37 2.60 10.32
CA VAL A 26 -9.78 1.55 11.17
C VAL A 26 -8.65 2.15 11.99
N CYS A 27 -8.76 2.06 13.31
CA CYS A 27 -7.72 2.42 14.25
C CYS A 27 -7.06 1.16 14.80
N ALA A 28 -5.81 0.91 14.43
CA ALA A 28 -5.08 -0.31 14.79
C ALA A 28 -5.03 -0.55 16.31
N GLN A 29 -4.81 0.51 17.08
CA GLN A 29 -4.73 0.47 18.55
C GLN A 29 -6.04 0.06 19.22
N GLN A 30 -7.17 0.54 18.70
CA GLN A 30 -8.46 0.34 19.35
C GLN A 30 -9.12 -0.97 18.96
N ASN A 31 -8.82 -1.48 17.76
CA ASN A 31 -9.46 -2.69 17.23
C ASN A 31 -8.40 -3.60 16.58
N PRO A 32 -7.63 -4.36 17.39
CA PRO A 32 -6.61 -5.28 16.88
C PRO A 32 -7.18 -6.32 15.90
N GLU A 33 -8.42 -6.73 16.08
CA GLU A 33 -9.10 -7.67 15.17
C GLU A 33 -9.25 -7.11 13.75
N LEU A 34 -9.55 -5.80 13.59
CA LEU A 34 -9.65 -5.18 12.27
C LEU A 34 -8.28 -5.07 11.59
N ARG A 35 -7.21 -4.89 12.37
CA ARG A 35 -5.85 -4.97 11.87
C ARG A 35 -5.53 -6.38 11.36
N VAL A 36 -5.87 -7.43 12.12
CA VAL A 36 -5.67 -8.83 11.68
C VAL A 36 -6.42 -9.07 10.37
N ARG A 37 -7.69 -8.68 10.29
CA ARG A 37 -8.48 -8.80 9.06
C ARG A 37 -7.93 -8.01 7.87
N ALA A 38 -7.30 -6.85 8.11
CA ALA A 38 -6.61 -6.10 7.06
C ALA A 38 -5.38 -6.87 6.53
N LEU A 39 -4.59 -7.47 7.43
CA LEU A 39 -3.40 -8.26 7.09
C LEU A 39 -3.74 -9.61 6.45
N GLU A 40 -4.89 -10.18 6.79
CA GLU A 40 -5.43 -11.40 6.17
C GLU A 40 -6.23 -11.12 4.89
N GLU A 41 -6.41 -9.84 4.53
CA GLU A 41 -7.20 -9.40 3.36
C GLU A 41 -8.69 -9.77 3.44
N THR A 42 -9.20 -10.10 4.64
CA THR A 42 -10.59 -10.49 4.92
C THR A 42 -11.45 -9.33 5.45
N LEU A 43 -10.89 -8.13 5.58
CA LEU A 43 -11.60 -6.94 6.07
C LEU A 43 -12.81 -6.59 5.18
N PHE A 44 -12.69 -6.83 3.88
CA PHE A 44 -13.70 -6.52 2.86
C PHE A 44 -14.50 -7.74 2.40
N ASP A 45 -14.28 -8.90 3.01
CA ASP A 45 -15.05 -10.09 2.71
C ASP A 45 -16.52 -9.89 3.08
N TRP A 46 -17.39 -10.19 2.14
CA TRP A 46 -18.82 -10.05 2.27
C TRP A 46 -19.53 -11.33 1.85
N GLN A 47 -20.50 -11.75 2.66
CA GLN A 47 -21.34 -12.89 2.37
C GLN A 47 -22.82 -12.51 2.48
N CYS A 48 -23.58 -12.81 1.44
CA CYS A 48 -25.03 -12.62 1.47
C CYS A 48 -25.68 -13.64 2.43
N PRO A 49 -26.41 -13.19 3.46
CA PRO A 49 -27.05 -14.10 4.42
C PRO A 49 -28.26 -14.84 3.82
N ARG A 50 -28.78 -14.41 2.65
CA ARG A 50 -29.95 -15.01 2.01
C ARG A 50 -29.63 -16.19 1.11
N CYS A 51 -28.55 -16.11 0.33
CA CYS A 51 -28.20 -17.13 -0.67
C CYS A 51 -26.75 -17.65 -0.56
N GLY A 52 -25.98 -17.17 0.42
CA GLY A 52 -24.61 -17.59 0.69
C GLY A 52 -23.56 -17.07 -0.30
N TYR A 53 -23.93 -16.24 -1.28
CA TYR A 53 -23.00 -15.65 -2.24
C TYR A 53 -21.89 -14.88 -1.54
N ARG A 54 -20.63 -15.11 -1.95
CA ARG A 54 -19.44 -14.46 -1.40
C ARG A 54 -18.80 -13.55 -2.44
N ALA A 55 -18.34 -12.39 -1.99
CA ALA A 55 -17.57 -11.44 -2.79
C ALA A 55 -16.70 -10.58 -1.88
N GLN A 56 -15.73 -9.87 -2.46
CA GLN A 56 -15.10 -8.74 -1.78
C GLN A 56 -15.88 -7.46 -2.09
N LEU A 57 -16.34 -6.79 -1.04
CA LEU A 57 -16.97 -5.49 -1.13
C LEU A 57 -15.94 -4.44 -0.73
N VAL A 58 -15.08 -4.07 -1.67
CA VAL A 58 -14.03 -3.07 -1.43
C VAL A 58 -14.65 -1.67 -1.48
N TYR A 59 -14.48 -0.89 -0.41
CA TYR A 59 -15.00 0.47 -0.27
C TYR A 59 -13.91 1.39 0.29
N PRO A 60 -14.07 2.73 0.13
CA PRO A 60 -13.13 3.68 0.70
C PRO A 60 -12.95 3.50 2.21
N CYS A 61 -11.70 3.34 2.65
CA CYS A 61 -11.37 3.02 4.04
C CYS A 61 -10.07 3.72 4.47
N LEU A 62 -10.10 4.41 5.60
CA LEU A 62 -8.92 5.03 6.21
C LEU A 62 -8.36 4.16 7.33
N TYR A 63 -7.24 3.49 7.08
CA TYR A 63 -6.45 2.83 8.11
C TYR A 63 -5.51 3.83 8.76
N HIS A 64 -5.40 3.83 10.08
CA HIS A 64 -4.41 4.63 10.79
C HIS A 64 -3.83 3.90 12.00
N ASP A 65 -2.53 4.11 12.18
CA ASP A 65 -1.76 3.66 13.32
C ASP A 65 -1.08 4.88 13.94
N ARG A 66 -1.58 5.31 15.10
CA ARG A 66 -1.10 6.53 15.76
C ARG A 66 0.26 6.36 16.39
N GLU A 67 0.54 5.19 16.95
CA GLU A 67 1.81 4.89 17.63
C GLU A 67 2.97 4.85 16.64
N ARG A 68 2.73 4.30 15.44
CA ARG A 68 3.74 4.24 14.37
C ARG A 68 3.69 5.44 13.42
N GLY A 69 2.75 6.35 13.62
CA GLY A 69 2.68 7.64 12.92
C GLY A 69 2.38 7.53 11.43
N PHE A 70 1.45 6.66 11.02
CA PHE A 70 1.06 6.54 9.62
C PHE A 70 -0.45 6.37 9.39
N MET A 71 -0.89 6.76 8.19
CA MET A 71 -2.25 6.64 7.70
C MET A 71 -2.22 6.13 6.25
N VAL A 72 -3.07 5.15 5.95
CA VAL A 72 -3.24 4.60 4.61
C VAL A 72 -4.70 4.70 4.21
N TYR A 73 -4.98 5.43 3.15
CA TYR A 73 -6.32 5.59 2.58
C TYR A 73 -6.49 4.65 1.39
N LEU A 74 -7.39 3.67 1.52
CA LEU A 74 -7.78 2.80 0.42
C LEU A 74 -8.88 3.49 -0.41
N ALA A 75 -8.61 3.69 -1.70
CA ALA A 75 -9.51 4.29 -2.67
C ALA A 75 -9.69 3.34 -3.88
N PRO A 76 -10.66 2.41 -3.84
CA PRO A 76 -10.75 1.33 -4.83
C PRO A 76 -11.10 1.78 -6.26
N ASN A 77 -11.83 2.87 -6.41
CA ASN A 77 -12.28 3.37 -7.72
C ASN A 77 -11.43 4.54 -8.24
N GLY A 78 -10.50 5.05 -7.44
CA GLY A 78 -9.50 5.98 -7.91
C GLY A 78 -8.23 5.19 -8.12
N SER A 79 -7.75 5.07 -9.35
CA SER A 79 -6.32 4.85 -9.49
C SER A 79 -5.62 5.95 -8.69
N GLY A 80 -4.48 5.70 -8.04
CA GLY A 80 -3.75 6.74 -7.28
C GLY A 80 -3.49 8.04 -8.08
N ARG A 81 -3.66 7.98 -9.42
CA ARG A 81 -3.62 9.08 -10.38
C ARG A 81 -4.83 10.03 -10.35
N GLU A 82 -6.02 9.58 -9.98
CA GLU A 82 -7.23 10.43 -9.87
C GLU A 82 -7.42 11.03 -8.48
N PHE A 83 -6.66 10.55 -7.49
CA PHE A 83 -6.67 11.12 -6.16
C PHE A 83 -5.95 12.47 -6.16
N GLN A 84 -6.72 13.56 -6.13
CA GLN A 84 -6.14 14.89 -6.01
C GLN A 84 -5.52 15.06 -4.61
N PRO A 85 -4.21 15.36 -4.51
CA PRO A 85 -3.56 15.61 -3.23
C PRO A 85 -4.23 16.80 -2.54
N VAL A 86 -4.89 16.53 -1.41
CA VAL A 86 -5.38 17.60 -0.53
C VAL A 86 -4.35 17.77 0.58
N ASP A 87 -3.90 19.00 0.80
CA ASP A 87 -3.03 19.34 1.93
C ASP A 87 -3.79 19.13 3.25
N VAL A 88 -3.73 17.91 3.77
CA VAL A 88 -4.41 17.51 5.00
C VAL A 88 -3.64 18.05 6.20
N GLY A 89 -2.31 18.02 6.17
CA GLY A 89 -1.46 18.52 7.26
C GLY A 89 -1.59 20.02 7.50
N GLY A 90 -1.77 20.84 6.45
CA GLY A 90 -2.04 22.27 6.58
C GLY A 90 -3.43 22.57 7.15
N LYS A 91 -4.43 21.75 6.82
CA LYS A 91 -5.80 21.86 7.37
C LYS A 91 -5.92 21.30 8.79
N PHE A 92 -5.11 20.31 9.12
CA PHE A 92 -5.11 19.59 10.40
C PHE A 92 -3.68 19.48 10.92
N PRO A 93 -3.17 20.51 11.64
CA PRO A 93 -1.79 20.55 12.13
C PRO A 93 -1.39 19.37 13.01
N GLN A 94 -2.35 18.75 13.70
CA GLN A 94 -2.14 17.53 14.49
C GLN A 94 -1.74 16.30 13.65
N LEU A 95 -1.90 16.37 12.33
CA LEU A 95 -1.49 15.35 11.37
C LEU A 95 -0.17 15.72 10.67
N ALA A 96 0.46 16.84 11.03
CA ALA A 96 1.81 17.16 10.56
C ALA A 96 2.79 16.06 11.01
N GLY A 97 3.69 15.65 10.10
CA GLY A 97 4.67 14.58 10.37
C GLY A 97 4.13 13.14 10.29
N VAL A 98 2.81 12.94 10.27
CA VAL A 98 2.21 11.61 10.04
C VAL A 98 2.39 11.22 8.57
N LYS A 99 2.95 10.03 8.31
CA LYS A 99 3.08 9.49 6.95
C LYS A 99 1.70 9.19 6.38
N LYS A 100 1.39 9.71 5.18
CA LYS A 100 0.08 9.54 4.53
C LYS A 100 0.27 8.86 3.18
N ARG A 101 -0.46 7.79 2.93
CA ARG A 101 -0.41 7.02 1.67
C ARG A 101 -1.79 6.74 1.13
N VAL A 102 -1.97 6.88 -0.18
CA VAL A 102 -3.16 6.36 -0.86
C VAL A 102 -2.81 5.06 -1.57
N VAL A 103 -3.72 4.09 -1.49
CA VAL A 103 -3.63 2.77 -2.15
C VAL A 103 -4.96 2.48 -2.83
N SER A 104 -4.93 1.59 -3.81
CA SER A 104 -6.08 1.24 -4.64
C SER A 104 -6.63 -0.17 -4.37
N SER A 105 -5.86 -1.04 -3.70
CA SER A 105 -6.28 -2.41 -3.39
C SER A 105 -6.07 -2.81 -1.92
N PRO A 106 -6.82 -3.80 -1.41
CA PRO A 106 -6.55 -4.41 -0.11
C PRO A 106 -5.13 -4.99 0.04
N ALA A 107 -4.57 -5.52 -1.05
CA ALA A 107 -3.21 -6.06 -1.07
C ALA A 107 -2.16 -4.96 -0.87
N GLU A 108 -2.32 -3.81 -1.53
CA GLU A 108 -1.46 -2.63 -1.32
C GLU A 108 -1.63 -2.06 0.10
N LEU A 109 -2.85 -2.04 0.64
CA LEU A 109 -3.10 -1.64 2.03
C LEU A 109 -2.31 -2.53 2.99
N LYS A 110 -2.43 -3.86 2.85
CA LYS A 110 -1.67 -4.83 3.62
C LYS A 110 -0.17 -4.61 3.49
N GLU A 111 0.34 -4.42 2.27
CA GLU A 111 1.76 -4.19 2.02
C GLU A 111 2.27 -2.97 2.81
N LYS A 112 1.55 -1.84 2.75
CA LYS A 112 1.95 -0.62 3.48
C LYS A 112 1.91 -0.82 4.99
N ILE A 113 0.92 -1.54 5.53
CA ILE A 113 0.88 -1.88 6.96
C ILE A 113 2.13 -2.71 7.33
N LEU A 114 2.44 -3.78 6.58
CA LEU A 114 3.60 -4.63 6.85
C LEU A 114 4.93 -3.85 6.81
N ILE A 115 5.10 -2.97 5.83
CA ILE A 115 6.29 -2.13 5.68
C ILE A 115 6.48 -1.21 6.89
N PHE A 116 5.42 -0.48 7.27
CA PHE A 116 5.52 0.49 8.36
C PHE A 116 5.64 -0.20 9.73
N GLU A 117 5.02 -1.36 9.90
CA GLU A 117 5.17 -2.15 11.12
C GLU A 117 6.57 -2.77 11.27
N ALA A 118 7.23 -3.09 10.16
CA ALA A 118 8.63 -3.47 10.11
C ALA A 118 9.60 -2.29 10.32
N GLY A 119 9.09 -1.05 10.43
CA GLY A 119 9.90 0.15 10.61
C GLY A 119 10.68 0.58 9.37
N LEU A 120 10.29 0.10 8.18
CA LEU A 120 10.96 0.40 6.92
C LEU A 120 10.39 1.67 6.26
N ASP A 121 11.19 2.30 5.39
CA ASP A 121 10.74 3.37 4.49
C ASP A 121 10.12 2.76 3.24
N ASP A 122 8.84 3.04 3.01
CA ASP A 122 8.08 2.45 1.91
C ASP A 122 8.56 2.89 0.52
N ARG A 123 9.19 4.06 0.41
CA ARG A 123 9.81 4.55 -0.83
C ARG A 123 11.04 3.72 -1.18
N ALA A 124 11.86 3.41 -0.19
CA ALA A 124 13.03 2.56 -0.37
C ALA A 124 12.63 1.11 -0.70
N VAL A 125 11.60 0.58 -0.05
CA VAL A 125 11.03 -0.74 -0.39
C VAL A 125 10.52 -0.76 -1.83
N GLU A 126 9.79 0.28 -2.25
CA GLU A 126 9.27 0.40 -3.61
C GLU A 126 10.38 0.50 -4.66
N LEU A 127 11.47 1.21 -4.38
CA LEU A 127 12.66 1.26 -5.25
C LEU A 127 13.30 -0.12 -5.45
N VAL A 128 13.44 -0.92 -4.39
CA VAL A 128 13.95 -2.30 -4.51
C VAL A 128 12.98 -3.15 -5.33
N LYS A 129 11.68 -3.03 -5.06
CA LYS A 129 10.64 -3.75 -5.80
C LYS A 129 10.66 -3.41 -7.29
N TYR A 130 10.77 -2.12 -7.62
CA TYR A 130 10.89 -1.61 -8.99
C TYR A 130 12.13 -2.17 -9.71
N ALA A 131 13.29 -2.17 -9.05
CA ALA A 131 14.51 -2.73 -9.61
C ALA A 131 14.40 -4.24 -9.89
N LEU A 132 13.81 -5.00 -8.96
CA LEU A 132 13.59 -6.44 -9.12
C LEU A 132 12.59 -6.75 -10.25
N ALA A 133 11.51 -5.97 -10.36
CA ALA A 133 10.55 -6.08 -11.47
C ALA A 133 11.24 -5.87 -12.83
N GLY A 134 12.12 -4.86 -12.93
CA GLY A 134 12.89 -4.62 -14.16
C GLY A 134 13.85 -5.76 -14.53
N VAL A 135 14.39 -6.47 -13.53
CA VAL A 135 15.21 -7.68 -13.77
C VAL A 135 14.36 -8.84 -14.27
N LEU A 136 13.16 -9.04 -13.72
CA LEU A 136 12.22 -10.08 -14.16
C LEU A 136 11.82 -9.90 -15.63
N ASP A 137 11.46 -8.67 -16.00
CA ASP A 137 11.07 -8.34 -17.36
C ASP A 137 12.24 -8.58 -18.33
N LYS A 138 13.41 -7.98 -18.06
CA LYS A 138 14.58 -8.06 -18.97
C LYS A 138 15.20 -9.45 -19.09
N LYS A 139 15.31 -10.21 -18.00
CA LYS A 139 16.02 -11.51 -18.01
C LYS A 139 15.13 -12.71 -18.29
N HIS A 140 13.84 -12.64 -17.95
CA HIS A 140 12.95 -13.78 -18.03
C HIS A 140 11.77 -13.54 -18.98
N GLY A 141 11.60 -12.33 -19.52
CA GLY A 141 10.43 -11.96 -20.33
C GLY A 141 9.13 -11.98 -19.51
N GLU A 142 9.25 -11.91 -18.18
CA GLU A 142 8.14 -11.99 -17.24
C GLU A 142 7.76 -10.59 -16.78
N LYS A 143 6.85 -9.93 -17.52
CA LYS A 143 6.27 -8.66 -17.09
C LYS A 143 5.48 -8.89 -15.81
N ALA A 144 5.95 -8.31 -14.72
CA ALA A 144 5.23 -8.32 -13.46
C ALA A 144 4.02 -7.41 -13.57
N ALA A 145 2.81 -7.97 -13.44
CA ALA A 145 1.58 -7.19 -13.33
C ALA A 145 1.54 -6.48 -11.98
N GLU A 146 1.93 -7.20 -10.92
CA GLU A 146 1.93 -6.72 -9.55
C GLU A 146 3.12 -7.27 -8.77
N GLY A 147 3.48 -6.60 -7.68
CA GLY A 147 4.50 -7.07 -6.75
C GLY A 147 4.26 -6.52 -5.35
N TYR A 148 4.54 -7.33 -4.34
CA TYR A 148 4.30 -6.98 -2.93
C TYR A 148 5.46 -7.39 -2.03
N PHE A 149 5.81 -6.52 -1.08
CA PHE A 149 6.68 -6.82 0.04
C PHE A 149 6.12 -7.96 0.91
N VAL A 150 6.99 -8.88 1.30
CA VAL A 150 6.64 -10.03 2.16
C VAL A 150 7.28 -9.89 3.53
N SER A 151 8.60 -9.69 3.57
CA SER A 151 9.36 -9.64 4.83
C SER A 151 10.76 -9.06 4.63
N ALA A 152 11.35 -8.56 5.70
CA ALA A 152 12.77 -8.23 5.77
C ALA A 152 13.40 -8.79 7.04
N ASP A 153 14.65 -9.22 6.93
CA ASP A 153 15.49 -9.63 8.04
C ASP A 153 16.88 -8.99 7.85
N GLU A 154 17.14 -7.94 8.62
CA GLU A 154 18.39 -7.20 8.55
C GLU A 154 19.58 -8.04 9.01
N ARG A 155 19.40 -8.91 10.02
CA ARG A 155 20.47 -9.76 10.56
C ARG A 155 20.88 -10.83 9.55
N ALA A 156 19.90 -11.42 8.85
CA ALA A 156 20.14 -12.34 7.75
C ALA A 156 20.51 -11.64 6.43
N ASN A 157 20.59 -10.30 6.41
CA ASN A 157 20.81 -9.47 5.22
C ASN A 157 19.88 -9.85 4.06
N ARG A 158 18.58 -9.97 4.32
CA ARG A 158 17.59 -10.42 3.34
C ARG A 158 16.34 -9.56 3.32
N ILE A 159 15.85 -9.24 2.12
CA ILE A 159 14.53 -8.64 1.89
C ILE A 159 13.81 -9.43 0.79
N SER A 160 12.51 -9.67 0.98
CA SER A 160 11.72 -10.60 0.20
C SER A 160 10.43 -9.97 -0.32
N PHE A 161 10.09 -10.31 -1.56
CA PHE A 161 8.96 -9.84 -2.33
C PHE A 161 8.28 -11.01 -3.03
N CYS A 162 7.04 -10.81 -3.44
CA CYS A 162 6.29 -11.75 -4.25
C CYS A 162 5.75 -11.01 -5.48
N PHE A 163 6.04 -11.52 -6.68
CA PHE A 163 5.63 -10.91 -7.94
C PHE A 163 4.56 -11.76 -8.62
N PHE A 164 3.61 -11.12 -9.30
CA PHE A 164 2.52 -11.77 -10.02
C PHE A 164 2.67 -11.43 -11.50
N PRO A 165 3.27 -12.31 -12.32
CA PRO A 165 3.44 -12.06 -13.75
C PRO A 165 2.11 -12.04 -14.49
N GLU A 166 2.02 -11.23 -15.55
CA GLU A 166 0.87 -11.23 -16.44
C GLU A 166 0.62 -12.63 -17.02
N GLY A 167 -0.64 -13.06 -17.02
CA GLY A 167 -1.06 -14.35 -17.57
C GLY A 167 -0.66 -15.58 -16.75
N ARG A 168 -0.09 -15.42 -15.54
CA ARG A 168 0.21 -16.53 -14.63
C ARG A 168 -0.62 -16.48 -13.35
N ALA A 169 -1.16 -17.62 -12.96
CA ALA A 169 -1.90 -17.77 -11.71
C ALA A 169 -1.01 -17.85 -10.46
N ARG A 170 0.27 -18.22 -10.62
CA ARG A 170 1.18 -18.45 -9.48
C ARG A 170 2.13 -17.27 -9.29
N ALA A 171 2.21 -16.82 -8.05
CA ALA A 171 3.15 -15.80 -7.64
C ALA A 171 4.60 -16.33 -7.56
N ILE A 172 5.56 -15.47 -7.88
CA ILE A 172 6.99 -15.76 -7.94
C ILE A 172 7.67 -15.07 -6.76
N PRO A 173 8.10 -15.82 -5.72
CA PRO A 173 8.87 -15.25 -4.64
C PRO A 173 10.25 -14.83 -5.15
N ARG A 174 10.69 -13.63 -4.79
CA ARG A 174 12.02 -13.11 -5.07
C ARG A 174 12.60 -12.49 -3.81
N SER A 175 13.88 -12.72 -3.59
CA SER A 175 14.60 -12.10 -2.47
C SER A 175 15.91 -11.55 -2.98
N THR A 176 16.40 -10.53 -2.28
CA THR A 176 17.72 -9.95 -2.49
C THR A 176 18.35 -9.60 -1.15
N ARG A 177 19.58 -9.10 -1.17
CA ARG A 177 20.29 -8.64 0.02
C ARG A 177 19.61 -7.39 0.58
N PHE A 178 19.52 -7.28 1.90
CA PHE A 178 19.02 -6.08 2.57
C PHE A 178 19.87 -4.83 2.26
N ASP A 179 21.12 -5.02 1.84
CA ASP A 179 21.98 -3.95 1.30
C ASP A 179 21.34 -3.21 0.10
N ALA A 180 20.51 -3.87 -0.70
CA ALA A 180 19.76 -3.20 -1.76
C ALA A 180 18.78 -2.17 -1.19
N TYR A 181 18.09 -2.51 -0.09
CA TYR A 181 17.22 -1.57 0.61
C TYR A 181 18.01 -0.40 1.21
N ARG A 182 19.18 -0.64 1.80
CA ARG A 182 20.05 0.44 2.33
C ARG A 182 20.43 1.46 1.25
N LYS A 183 20.84 0.98 0.06
CA LYS A 183 21.11 1.86 -1.09
C LYS A 183 19.86 2.61 -1.56
N SER A 184 18.72 1.92 -1.62
CA SER A 184 17.45 2.56 -1.96
C SER A 184 17.00 3.62 -0.95
N LEU A 185 17.42 3.50 0.32
CA LEU A 185 17.16 4.51 1.35
C LEU A 185 17.91 5.81 1.07
N GLU A 186 19.15 5.73 0.58
CA GLU A 186 19.93 6.91 0.16
C GLU A 186 19.24 7.64 -1.00
N ILE A 187 18.77 6.90 -2.00
CA ILE A 187 18.01 7.44 -3.14
C ILE A 187 16.72 8.11 -2.66
N ALA A 188 15.95 7.43 -1.80
CA ALA A 188 14.70 7.97 -1.26
C ALA A 188 14.90 9.19 -0.35
N ALA A 189 16.05 9.30 0.32
CA ALA A 189 16.39 10.45 1.15
C ALA A 189 16.81 11.67 0.31
N ALA A 190 17.46 11.44 -0.84
CA ALA A 190 17.84 12.47 -1.79
C ALA A 190 16.66 13.02 -2.60
N ALA A 191 15.63 12.21 -2.85
CA ALA A 191 14.40 12.66 -3.51
C ALA A 191 13.70 13.72 -2.66
N ALA A 192 13.64 14.95 -3.19
CA ALA A 192 13.01 16.06 -2.51
C ALA A 192 11.49 15.83 -2.44
N GLN A 193 10.91 16.09 -1.27
CA GLN A 193 9.46 16.17 -1.12
C GLN A 193 9.11 17.56 -0.64
N THR A 194 8.21 18.23 -1.35
CA THR A 194 7.62 19.49 -0.94
C THR A 194 6.82 19.30 0.36
N GLN A 195 6.64 20.38 1.11
CA GLN A 195 5.82 20.35 2.32
C GLN A 195 4.37 19.94 2.02
N ALA A 196 3.83 20.37 0.88
CA ALA A 196 2.49 20.01 0.42
C ALA A 196 2.36 18.49 0.20
N GLU A 197 3.37 17.86 -0.38
CA GLU A 197 3.41 16.40 -0.59
C GLU A 197 3.45 15.63 0.73
N ARG A 198 4.29 16.06 1.68
CA ARG A 198 4.37 15.44 3.02
C ARG A 198 3.05 15.52 3.78
N ASN A 199 2.26 16.55 3.51
CA ASN A 199 0.98 16.77 4.15
C ASN A 199 -0.19 16.07 3.44
N SER A 200 0.02 15.53 2.24
CA SER A 200 -1.03 14.95 1.40
C SER A 200 -0.95 13.42 1.39
N PHE A 201 -2.06 12.78 1.05
CA PHE A 201 -2.06 11.34 0.74
C PHE A 201 -1.52 11.14 -0.67
N LEU A 202 -0.39 10.44 -0.78
CA LEU A 202 0.28 10.18 -2.05
C LEU A 202 0.48 8.69 -2.29
N PRO A 203 0.38 8.22 -3.54
CA PRO A 203 0.81 6.88 -3.88
C PRO A 203 2.33 6.79 -3.77
N VAL A 204 2.82 5.62 -3.36
CA VAL A 204 4.23 5.24 -3.49
C VAL A 204 4.22 3.91 -4.22
N ASP A 205 4.30 4.01 -5.54
CA ASP A 205 4.19 2.95 -6.54
C ASP A 205 5.41 2.95 -7.48
N ALA A 206 5.37 2.11 -8.52
CA ALA A 206 6.43 2.02 -9.52
C ALA A 206 6.75 3.36 -10.23
N LEU A 207 5.77 4.24 -10.41
CA LEU A 207 5.99 5.55 -11.03
C LEU A 207 6.72 6.49 -10.08
N ALA A 208 6.34 6.49 -8.80
CA ALA A 208 7.06 7.20 -7.76
C ALA A 208 8.51 6.71 -7.65
N ALA A 209 8.73 5.40 -7.64
CA ALA A 209 10.08 4.81 -7.66
C ALA A 209 10.90 5.24 -8.88
N ARG A 210 10.29 5.20 -10.08
CA ARG A 210 10.95 5.68 -11.30
C ARG A 210 11.32 7.16 -11.22
N GLY A 211 10.44 8.01 -10.69
CA GLY A 211 10.69 9.44 -10.48
C GLY A 211 11.87 9.68 -9.56
N MET A 212 11.84 9.08 -8.36
CA MET A 212 12.93 9.20 -7.37
C MET A 212 14.27 8.74 -7.93
N LEU A 213 14.29 7.63 -8.68
CA LEU A 213 15.51 7.13 -9.31
C LEU A 213 16.04 8.10 -10.39
N GLY A 214 15.15 8.68 -11.19
CA GLY A 214 15.51 9.66 -12.22
C GLY A 214 16.12 10.93 -11.65
N GLU A 215 15.50 11.50 -10.61
CA GLU A 215 16.02 12.67 -9.89
C GLU A 215 17.41 12.42 -9.31
N TYR A 216 17.59 11.26 -8.68
CA TYR A 216 18.86 10.88 -8.08
C TYR A 216 19.99 10.74 -9.11
N LEU A 217 19.72 10.11 -10.25
CA LEU A 217 20.72 9.94 -11.31
C LEU A 217 21.08 11.28 -11.96
N GLY A 218 20.10 12.13 -12.25
CA GLY A 218 20.36 13.47 -12.80
C GLY A 218 21.24 14.32 -11.87
N ALA A 219 20.98 14.27 -10.56
CA ALA A 219 21.78 14.98 -9.57
C ALA A 219 23.23 14.45 -9.40
N GLN A 220 23.51 13.22 -9.87
CA GLN A 220 24.88 12.68 -9.89
C GLN A 220 25.65 13.08 -11.15
N GLU A 221 24.98 13.34 -12.27
CA GLU A 221 25.61 13.76 -13.53
C GLU A 221 26.03 15.25 -13.51
N GLU A 222 25.43 16.05 -12.63
CA GLU A 222 25.74 17.48 -12.45
C GLU A 222 26.89 17.76 -11.44
N LYS A 223 27.46 16.72 -10.82
CA LYS A 223 28.57 16.81 -9.84
C LYS A 223 29.90 16.37 -10.43
#